data_AF-A0A3D0VCE3-F1
#
_entry.id   AF-A0A3D0VCE3-F1
#
_cell.length_a   1.000
_cell.length_b   1.000
_cell.length_c   1.000
_cell.angle_alpha   90.00
_cell.angle_beta   90.00
_cell.angle_gamma   90.00
#
_symmetry.space_group_name_H-M   'P 1'
#
loop_
_entity.id
_entity.type
_entity.pdbx_description
1 polymer ?
#
loop_
_entity_poly.entity_id
_entity_poly.type
_entity_poly.pdbx_seq_one_letter_code
_entity_poly.pdbx_strand_id
1 'polypeptide(L)'
;RAWTPHFDRQFTATAAMLETVESAFADLHERYEEVRSYWDMDGEGAAQLTPNRIRDVWRTLLPHVDRKVDDDWGWAAELMAAHGLNQTVQLAGLLSAQRITEVRKALDHRYSPGPDRLLDDLLLWQYGTKHIDLTAEAPDAVPHPRRDSLLRRLKQIERYRQTKST
;
A
#
# COMPACT_ATOMS: atom_id res chain seq x y z
N ARG A 1 -4.92 54.92 -27.76
CA ARG A 1 -3.92 53.91 -27.34
C ARG A 1 -4.50 53.22 -26.11
N ALA A 2 -4.87 51.94 -26.20
CA ALA A 2 -5.72 51.27 -25.20
C ALA A 2 -4.95 50.37 -24.22
N TRP A 3 -3.64 50.58 -24.07
CA TRP A 3 -2.82 49.90 -23.08
C TRP A 3 -2.74 50.76 -21.83
N THR A 4 -3.08 50.20 -20.67
CA THR A 4 -3.14 50.94 -19.39
C THR A 4 -2.39 50.17 -18.32
N PRO A 5 -1.92 50.83 -17.25
CA PRO A 5 -1.30 50.15 -16.11
C PRO A 5 -2.21 49.09 -15.46
N HIS A 6 -3.52 49.15 -15.67
CA HIS A 6 -4.44 48.12 -15.23
C HIS A 6 -4.27 46.82 -16.04
N PHE A 7 -4.13 46.92 -17.37
CA PHE A 7 -3.84 45.77 -18.22
C PHE A 7 -2.48 45.15 -17.89
N ASP A 8 -1.45 45.96 -17.64
CA ASP A 8 -0.13 45.46 -17.20
C ASP A 8 -0.24 44.58 -15.95
N ARG A 9 -0.95 45.07 -14.91
CA ARG A 9 -1.14 44.32 -13.67
C ARG A 9 -1.91 43.01 -13.89
N GLN A 10 -2.93 43.03 -14.74
CA GLN A 10 -3.69 41.82 -15.07
C GLN A 10 -2.82 40.80 -15.80
N PHE A 11 -2.05 41.21 -16.81
CA PHE A 11 -1.12 40.32 -17.51
C PHE A 11 -0.05 39.73 -16.58
N THR A 12 0.55 40.54 -15.70
CA THR A 12 1.50 40.04 -14.69
C THR A 12 0.85 39.05 -13.75
N ALA A 13 -0.36 39.33 -13.26
CA ALA A 13 -1.10 38.41 -12.39
C ALA A 13 -1.42 37.09 -13.10
N THR A 14 -1.86 37.14 -14.36
CA THR A 14 -2.11 35.94 -15.17
C THR A 14 -0.82 35.15 -15.41
N ALA A 15 0.30 35.82 -15.69
CA ALA A 15 1.59 35.14 -15.87
C ALA A 15 2.03 34.39 -14.61
N ALA A 16 1.91 35.00 -13.42
CA ALA A 16 2.21 34.34 -12.16
C ALA A 16 1.28 33.14 -11.86
N MET A 17 0.00 33.22 -12.25
CA MET A 17 -0.92 32.08 -12.16
C MET A 17 -0.50 30.95 -13.10
N LEU A 18 -0.09 31.25 -14.33
CA LEU A 18 0.39 30.23 -15.29
C LEU A 18 1.66 29.54 -14.79
N GLU A 19 2.60 30.29 -14.23
CA GLU A 19 3.82 29.74 -13.61
C GLU A 19 3.48 28.81 -12.43
N THR A 20 2.52 29.21 -11.58
CA THR A 20 2.05 28.37 -10.47
C THR A 20 1.42 27.06 -10.98
N VAL A 21 0.63 27.14 -12.06
CA VAL A 21 0.02 25.97 -12.68
C VAL A 21 1.08 25.05 -13.29
N GLU A 22 2.07 25.60 -13.99
CA GLU A 22 3.16 24.83 -14.57
C GLU A 22 3.95 24.07 -13.51
N SER A 23 4.31 24.72 -12.40
CA SER A 23 4.95 24.06 -11.26
C SER A 23 4.10 22.93 -10.69
N ALA A 24 2.79 23.14 -10.54
CA ALA A 24 1.90 22.10 -10.02
C ALA A 24 1.80 20.87 -10.95
N PHE A 25 1.83 21.08 -12.27
CA PHE A 25 1.85 19.99 -13.25
C PHE A 25 3.18 19.23 -13.26
N ALA A 26 4.30 19.95 -13.13
CA ALA A 26 5.62 19.32 -13.02
C ALA A 26 5.69 18.42 -11.78
N ASP A 27 5.27 18.91 -10.61
CA ASP A 27 5.22 18.14 -9.37
C ASP A 27 4.30 16.91 -9.48
N LEU A 28 3.14 17.07 -10.14
CA LEU A 28 2.22 15.97 -10.35
C LEU A 28 2.81 14.89 -11.27
N HIS A 29 3.51 15.31 -12.33
CA HIS A 29 4.16 14.39 -13.24
C HIS A 29 5.28 13.61 -12.55
N GLU A 30 6.11 14.27 -11.74
CA GLU A 30 7.17 13.62 -10.96
C GLU A 30 6.59 12.56 -10.01
N ARG A 31 5.54 12.89 -9.25
CA ARG A 31 4.86 11.93 -8.36
C ARG A 31 4.22 10.78 -9.12
N TYR A 32 3.65 11.05 -10.29
CA TYR A 32 3.07 10.02 -11.15
C TYR A 32 4.15 9.05 -11.64
N GLU A 33 5.30 9.55 -12.09
CA GLU A 33 6.42 8.72 -12.52
C GLU A 33 7.01 7.92 -11.35
N GLU A 34 7.15 8.52 -10.18
CA GLU A 34 7.57 7.81 -8.96
C GLU A 34 6.64 6.61 -8.67
N VAL A 35 5.34 6.84 -8.61
CA VAL A 35 4.35 5.78 -8.37
C VAL A 35 4.44 4.71 -9.45
N ARG A 36 4.47 5.10 -10.72
CA ARG A 36 4.53 4.18 -11.87
C ARG A 36 5.79 3.31 -11.83
N SER A 37 6.92 3.88 -11.41
CA SER A 37 8.22 3.18 -11.36
C SER A 37 8.21 1.95 -10.46
N TYR A 38 7.34 1.87 -9.44
CA TYR A 38 7.23 0.69 -8.59
C TYR A 38 6.73 -0.56 -9.32
N TRP A 39 6.09 -0.41 -10.48
CA TRP A 39 5.69 -1.50 -11.36
C TRP A 39 6.67 -1.76 -12.52
N ASP A 40 7.77 -1.00 -12.59
CA ASP A 40 8.78 -1.13 -13.64
C ASP A 40 9.95 -2.00 -13.19
N MET A 41 10.11 -3.17 -13.82
CA MET A 41 11.18 -4.12 -13.52
C MET A 41 12.56 -3.66 -13.99
N ASP A 42 12.63 -2.70 -14.92
CA ASP A 42 13.90 -2.14 -15.35
C ASP A 42 14.36 -0.96 -14.46
N GLY A 43 13.52 -0.57 -13.48
CA GLY A 43 13.78 0.50 -12.52
C GLY A 43 13.43 0.12 -11.09
N GLU A 44 12.66 0.99 -10.43
CA GLU A 44 12.36 0.92 -9.01
C GLU A 44 11.60 -0.36 -8.59
N GLY A 45 10.89 -1.01 -9.51
CA GLY A 45 10.18 -2.27 -9.25
C GLY A 45 11.10 -3.45 -8.94
N ALA A 46 12.31 -3.50 -9.51
CA ALA A 46 13.29 -4.55 -9.23
C ALA A 46 14.08 -4.32 -7.93
N ALA A 47 13.99 -3.13 -7.34
CA ALA A 47 14.70 -2.79 -6.11
C ALA A 47 14.32 -3.75 -4.96
N GLN A 48 15.34 -4.17 -4.20
CA GLN A 48 15.18 -5.11 -3.09
C GLN A 48 14.29 -4.54 -1.98
N LEU A 49 13.37 -5.36 -1.47
CA LEU A 49 12.55 -5.01 -0.31
C LEU A 49 13.37 -5.07 0.96
N THR A 50 13.80 -3.90 1.42
CA THR A 50 14.28 -3.65 2.78
C THR A 50 13.15 -3.08 3.64
N PRO A 51 13.22 -3.10 4.98
CA PRO A 51 12.24 -2.44 5.85
C PRO A 51 11.97 -0.97 5.46
N ASN A 52 13.03 -0.21 5.19
CA ASN A 52 12.93 1.17 4.73
C ASN A 52 12.20 1.28 3.39
N ARG A 53 12.51 0.39 2.44
CA ARG A 53 11.83 0.39 1.14
C ARG A 53 10.34 0.07 1.27
N ILE A 54 9.97 -0.88 2.13
CA ILE A 54 8.57 -1.21 2.41
C ILE A 54 7.84 0.02 2.97
N ARG A 55 8.43 0.71 3.94
CA ARG A 55 7.88 1.96 4.49
C ARG A 55 7.63 3.00 3.41
N ASP A 56 8.61 3.23 2.54
CA ASP A 56 8.55 4.31 1.55
C ASP A 56 7.48 3.98 0.50
N VAL A 57 7.48 2.76 -0.05
CA VAL A 57 6.43 2.28 -0.96
C VAL A 57 5.05 2.36 -0.33
N TRP A 58 4.92 1.97 0.95
CA TRP A 58 3.65 2.05 1.67
C TRP A 58 3.14 3.48 1.82
N ARG A 59 4.02 4.41 2.22
CA ARG A 59 3.66 5.83 2.39
C ARG A 59 3.26 6.48 1.07
N THR A 60 3.93 6.10 -0.02
CA THR A 60 3.63 6.60 -1.36
C THR A 60 2.33 6.04 -1.92
N LEU A 61 2.09 4.72 -1.80
CA LEU A 61 0.90 4.08 -2.37
C LEU A 61 -0.35 4.18 -1.49
N LEU A 62 -0.19 4.32 -0.17
CA LEU A 62 -1.29 4.34 0.80
C LEU A 62 -1.19 5.54 1.76
N PRO A 63 -1.11 6.79 1.26
CA PRO A 63 -0.93 7.98 2.09
C PRO A 63 -2.09 8.25 3.06
N HIS A 64 -3.25 7.62 2.83
CA HIS A 64 -4.48 7.78 3.62
C HIS A 64 -4.73 6.68 4.65
N VAL A 65 -3.90 5.63 4.67
CA VAL A 65 -4.00 4.56 5.69
C VAL A 65 -3.35 5.04 6.99
N ASP A 66 -3.88 4.61 8.12
CA ASP A 66 -3.34 4.94 9.45
C ASP A 66 -1.82 4.74 9.47
N ARG A 67 -1.11 5.77 9.89
CA ARG A 67 0.35 5.72 9.96
C ARG A 67 0.77 4.73 11.03
N LYS A 68 1.80 3.93 10.73
CA LYS A 68 2.48 3.15 11.75
C LYS A 68 3.00 4.10 12.83
N VAL A 69 2.74 3.78 14.10
CA VAL A 69 3.11 4.63 15.25
C VAL A 69 4.62 4.65 15.45
N ASP A 70 5.27 3.52 15.21
CA ASP A 70 6.72 3.38 15.18
C ASP A 70 7.23 3.32 13.72
N ASP A 71 8.54 3.49 13.51
CA ASP A 71 9.18 3.39 12.21
C ASP A 71 9.83 2.02 11.96
N ASP A 72 9.43 0.99 12.72
CA ASP A 72 9.93 -0.37 12.58
C ASP A 72 9.12 -1.16 11.55
N TRP A 73 9.75 -1.47 10.42
CA TRP A 73 9.17 -2.27 9.33
C TRP A 73 9.82 -3.65 9.21
N GLY A 74 10.61 -4.07 10.21
CA GLY A 74 11.29 -5.36 10.22
C GLY A 74 10.31 -6.52 10.10
N TRP A 75 9.23 -6.49 10.87
CA TRP A 75 8.20 -7.53 10.82
C TRP A 75 7.50 -7.62 9.46
N ALA A 76 7.20 -6.47 8.83
CA ALA A 76 6.65 -6.45 7.48
C ALA A 76 7.61 -7.10 6.46
N ALA A 77 8.92 -6.84 6.60
CA ALA A 77 9.94 -7.47 5.77
C ALA A 77 10.02 -8.98 6.00
N GLU A 78 9.94 -9.45 7.25
CA GLU A 78 9.90 -10.88 7.60
C GLU A 78 8.69 -11.59 6.96
N LEU A 79 7.50 -10.99 7.02
CA LEU A 79 6.31 -11.55 6.40
C LEU A 79 6.43 -11.67 4.87
N MET A 80 6.99 -10.66 4.21
CA MET A 80 7.23 -10.69 2.77
C MET A 80 8.28 -11.76 2.40
N ALA A 81 9.38 -11.80 3.14
CA ALA A 81 10.46 -12.75 2.93
C ALA A 81 10.02 -14.21 3.15
N ALA A 82 9.10 -14.48 4.09
CA ALA A 82 8.54 -15.81 4.31
C ALA A 82 7.85 -16.38 3.05
N HIS A 83 7.35 -15.52 2.17
CA HIS A 83 6.76 -15.91 0.88
C HIS A 83 7.72 -15.82 -0.31
N GLY A 84 9.00 -15.51 -0.06
CA GLY A 84 9.99 -15.25 -1.12
C GLY A 84 9.74 -13.94 -1.88
N LEU A 85 9.00 -13.00 -1.30
CA LEU A 85 8.73 -11.69 -1.90
C LEU A 85 9.84 -10.72 -1.50
N ASN A 86 10.71 -10.38 -2.44
CA ASN A 86 11.94 -9.63 -2.21
C ASN A 86 12.10 -8.40 -3.13
N GLN A 87 11.14 -8.10 -4.00
CA GLN A 87 11.19 -6.99 -4.96
C GLN A 87 10.02 -6.00 -4.77
N THR A 88 10.29 -4.72 -5.04
CA THR A 88 9.31 -3.62 -4.87
C THR A 88 8.02 -3.86 -5.65
N VAL A 89 8.10 -4.37 -6.88
CA VAL A 89 6.92 -4.69 -7.70
C VAL A 89 5.98 -5.68 -7.03
N GLN A 90 6.51 -6.59 -6.22
CA GLN A 90 5.69 -7.61 -5.53
C GLN A 90 4.90 -6.98 -4.39
N LEU A 91 5.51 -6.03 -3.65
CA LEU A 91 4.79 -5.23 -2.66
C LEU A 91 3.74 -4.34 -3.34
N ALA A 92 4.12 -3.60 -4.38
CA ALA A 92 3.20 -2.73 -5.11
C ALA A 92 2.00 -3.52 -5.68
N GLY A 93 2.27 -4.71 -6.24
CA GLY A 93 1.25 -5.64 -6.71
C GLY A 93 0.34 -6.15 -5.59
N LEU A 94 0.84 -6.35 -4.37
CA LEU A 94 0.06 -6.74 -3.20
C LEU A 94 -0.87 -5.61 -2.69
N LEU A 95 -0.41 -4.36 -2.80
CA LEU A 95 -1.12 -3.16 -2.33
C LEU A 95 -2.21 -2.62 -3.28
N SER A 96 -2.75 -3.45 -4.18
CA SER A 96 -3.81 -3.00 -5.09
C SER A 96 -5.07 -2.52 -4.34
N ALA A 97 -5.64 -1.39 -4.77
CA ALA A 97 -6.83 -0.80 -4.15
C ALA A 97 -8.02 -1.78 -4.10
N GLN A 98 -8.28 -2.51 -5.19
CA GLN A 98 -9.34 -3.50 -5.25
C GLN A 98 -9.16 -4.61 -4.19
N ARG A 99 -7.95 -5.18 -4.06
CA ARG A 99 -7.69 -6.22 -3.05
C ARG A 99 -7.88 -5.67 -1.65
N ILE A 100 -7.38 -4.46 -1.37
CA ILE A 100 -7.56 -3.81 -0.06
C ILE A 100 -9.05 -3.62 0.27
N THR A 101 -9.85 -3.14 -0.68
CA THR A 101 -11.30 -2.99 -0.50
C THR A 101 -11.98 -4.31 -0.17
N GLU A 102 -11.63 -5.39 -0.86
CA GLU A 102 -12.21 -6.71 -0.66
C GLU A 102 -11.81 -7.32 0.68
N VAL A 103 -10.53 -7.22 1.05
CA VAL A 103 -10.03 -7.65 2.36
C VAL A 103 -10.73 -6.91 3.49
N ARG A 104 -10.88 -5.59 3.39
CA ARG A 104 -11.56 -4.77 4.40
C ARG A 104 -13.01 -5.16 4.58
N LYS A 105 -13.73 -5.45 3.49
CA LYS A 105 -15.11 -5.96 3.54
C LYS A 105 -15.19 -7.34 4.16
N ALA A 106 -14.29 -8.25 3.78
CA ALA A 106 -14.31 -9.63 4.23
C ALA A 106 -14.04 -9.79 5.73
N LEU A 107 -13.19 -8.93 6.29
CA LEU A 107 -12.80 -8.96 7.70
C LEU A 107 -13.56 -7.95 8.57
N ASP A 108 -14.56 -7.28 8.00
CA ASP A 108 -15.41 -6.29 8.67
C ASP A 108 -14.60 -5.21 9.42
N HIS A 109 -13.58 -4.69 8.75
CA HIS A 109 -12.72 -3.64 9.32
C HIS A 109 -13.49 -2.32 9.44
N ARG A 110 -14.03 -2.04 10.65
CA ARG A 110 -14.76 -0.79 10.95
C ARG A 110 -13.90 0.47 10.79
N TYR A 111 -12.62 0.37 11.12
CA TYR A 111 -11.62 1.42 10.93
C TYR A 111 -10.48 0.90 10.06
N SER A 112 -9.63 1.78 9.53
CA SER A 112 -8.47 1.32 8.77
C SER A 112 -7.55 0.54 9.71
N PRO A 113 -7.23 -0.73 9.43
CA PRO A 113 -6.18 -1.41 10.18
C PRO A 113 -4.84 -0.70 9.95
N GLY A 114 -3.98 -0.72 10.97
CA GLY A 114 -2.61 -0.25 10.85
C GLY A 114 -1.80 -1.08 9.83
N PRO A 115 -0.62 -0.60 9.38
CA PRO A 115 0.08 -1.17 8.25
C PRO A 115 0.40 -2.66 8.37
N ASP A 116 0.95 -3.05 9.52
CA ASP A 116 1.25 -4.43 9.88
C ASP A 116 0.02 -5.35 9.73
N ARG A 117 -1.09 -4.97 10.37
CA ARG A 117 -2.33 -5.73 10.36
C ARG A 117 -2.89 -5.87 8.94
N LEU A 118 -2.84 -4.79 8.15
CA LEU A 118 -3.32 -4.79 6.76
C LEU A 118 -2.45 -5.68 5.87
N LEU A 119 -1.12 -5.59 5.99
CA LEU A 119 -0.20 -6.43 5.21
C LEU A 119 -0.43 -7.91 5.51
N ASP A 120 -0.53 -8.27 6.79
CA ASP A 120 -0.80 -9.63 7.25
C ASP A 120 -2.15 -10.15 6.69
N ASP A 121 -3.19 -9.31 6.63
CA ASP A 121 -4.46 -9.66 6.02
C ASP A 121 -4.39 -9.81 4.49
N LEU A 122 -3.60 -8.98 3.80
CA LEU A 122 -3.41 -9.09 2.35
C LEU A 122 -2.66 -10.37 1.98
N LEU A 123 -1.64 -10.74 2.76
CA LEU A 123 -0.92 -12.01 2.61
C LEU A 123 -1.83 -13.20 2.95
N LEU A 124 -2.62 -13.11 4.01
CA LEU A 124 -3.62 -14.15 4.35
C LEU A 124 -4.66 -14.30 3.23
N TRP A 125 -5.14 -13.20 2.67
CA TRP A 125 -6.07 -13.22 1.54
C TRP A 125 -5.47 -13.92 0.32
N GLN A 126 -4.21 -13.62 0.00
CA GLN A 126 -3.57 -14.16 -1.20
C GLN A 126 -3.13 -15.62 -1.06
N TYR A 127 -2.62 -16.01 0.11
CA TYR A 127 -1.96 -17.31 0.29
C TYR A 127 -2.69 -18.27 1.25
N GLY A 128 -3.72 -17.82 1.97
CA GLY A 128 -4.56 -18.67 2.82
C GLY A 128 -3.76 -19.44 3.87
N THR A 129 -4.01 -20.74 3.98
CA THR A 129 -3.33 -21.63 4.93
C THR A 129 -1.81 -21.61 4.79
N LYS A 130 -1.28 -21.48 3.56
CA LYS A 130 0.18 -21.37 3.33
C LYS A 130 0.80 -20.20 4.09
N HIS A 131 0.10 -19.06 4.20
CA HIS A 131 0.62 -17.93 4.99
C HIS A 131 0.65 -18.26 6.49
N ILE A 132 -0.33 -19.01 6.99
CA ILE A 132 -0.38 -19.46 8.37
C ILE A 132 0.80 -20.39 8.66
N ASP A 133 1.02 -21.37 7.78
CA ASP A 133 2.10 -22.35 7.95
C ASP A 133 3.49 -21.72 7.90
N LEU A 134 3.67 -20.65 7.11
CA LEU A 134 4.94 -19.96 6.98
C LEU A 134 5.23 -18.94 8.08
N THR A 135 4.20 -18.40 8.74
CA THR A 135 4.38 -17.20 9.60
C THR A 135 3.81 -17.32 11.00
N ALA A 136 3.12 -18.41 11.33
CA ALA A 136 2.64 -18.68 12.68
C ALA A 136 3.52 -19.72 13.39
N GLU A 137 3.18 -20.06 14.62
CA GLU A 137 3.84 -21.10 15.43
C GLU A 137 3.78 -22.48 14.74
N ALA A 138 4.15 -23.61 15.35
CA ALA A 138 3.79 -24.92 14.79
C ALA A 138 2.36 -25.35 15.19
N PRO A 139 1.65 -26.22 14.45
CA PRO A 139 0.30 -26.66 14.82
C PRO A 139 0.23 -27.39 16.18
N ASP A 140 1.32 -28.03 16.59
CA ASP A 140 1.47 -28.76 17.84
C ASP A 140 2.07 -27.92 18.99
N ALA A 141 2.52 -26.69 18.70
CA ALA A 141 3.05 -25.79 19.71
C ALA A 141 1.91 -25.23 20.59
N VAL A 142 1.99 -25.44 21.91
CA VAL A 142 1.01 -24.90 22.86
C VAL A 142 1.70 -23.91 23.80
N PRO A 143 1.33 -22.61 23.80
CA PRO A 143 0.24 -21.97 23.05
C PRO A 143 0.62 -21.50 21.62
N HIS A 144 -0.37 -21.34 20.72
CA HIS A 144 -0.21 -20.84 19.34
C HIS A 144 -1.17 -19.67 18.97
N PRO A 145 -1.11 -18.55 19.69
CA PRO A 145 -2.09 -17.46 19.57
C PRO A 145 -2.14 -16.80 18.19
N ARG A 146 -1.02 -16.69 17.47
CA ARG A 146 -1.01 -16.09 16.12
C ARG A 146 -1.72 -16.99 15.12
N ARG A 147 -1.46 -18.31 15.15
CA ARG A 147 -2.19 -19.29 14.32
C ARG A 147 -3.69 -19.21 14.55
N ASP A 148 -4.15 -19.20 15.79
CA ASP A 148 -5.59 -19.15 16.11
C ASP A 148 -6.25 -17.89 15.54
N SER A 149 -5.56 -16.75 15.67
CA SER A 149 -6.01 -15.48 15.10
C SER A 149 -6.09 -15.52 13.57
N LEU A 150 -5.09 -16.07 12.90
CA LEU A 150 -5.06 -16.21 11.44
C LEU A 150 -6.14 -17.16 10.93
N LEU A 151 -6.33 -18.33 11.55
CA LEU A 151 -7.36 -19.30 11.19
C LEU A 151 -8.76 -18.71 11.28
N ARG A 152 -9.05 -17.95 12.35
CA ARG A 152 -10.33 -17.25 12.51
C ARG A 152 -10.58 -16.24 11.39
N ARG A 153 -9.57 -15.47 11.01
CA ARG A 153 -9.65 -14.48 9.91
C ARG A 153 -9.80 -15.14 8.55
N LEU A 154 -9.08 -16.24 8.31
CA LEU A 154 -9.20 -17.00 7.07
C LEU A 154 -10.63 -17.51 6.89
N LYS A 155 -11.23 -18.05 7.95
CA LYS A 155 -12.63 -18.48 7.94
C LYS A 155 -13.61 -17.35 7.59
N GLN A 156 -13.34 -16.12 8.03
CA GLN A 156 -14.14 -14.94 7.65
C GLN A 156 -13.98 -14.62 6.16
N ILE A 157 -12.74 -14.63 5.64
CA ILE A 157 -12.43 -14.43 4.23
C ILE A 157 -13.13 -15.47 3.35
N GLU A 158 -13.09 -16.74 3.74
CA GLU A 158 -13.72 -17.85 3.00
C GLU A 158 -15.25 -17.69 2.94
N ARG A 159 -15.88 -17.34 4.07
CA ARG A 159 -17.32 -17.04 4.11
C ARG A 159 -17.68 -15.88 3.18
N TYR A 160 -16.90 -14.80 3.20
CA TYR A 160 -17.10 -13.66 2.30
C TYR A 160 -17.02 -14.07 0.83
N ARG A 161 -16.03 -14.90 0.46
CA ARG A 161 -15.89 -15.41 -0.91
C ARG A 161 -17.10 -16.24 -1.33
N GLN A 162 -17.61 -17.11 -0.46
CA GLN A 162 -18.82 -17.90 -0.73
C GLN A 162 -20.04 -17.01 -1.00
N THR A 163 -20.20 -15.91 -0.27
CA THR A 163 -21.32 -14.96 -0.50
C THR A 163 -21.22 -14.19 -1.82
N LYS A 164 -20.03 -14.12 -2.43
CA LYS A 164 -19.84 -13.46 -3.73
C LYS A 164 -19.96 -14.38 -4.94
N SER A 165 -19.79 -15.68 -4.72
CA SER A 165 -19.95 -16.70 -5.77
C SER A 165 -21.39 -17.15 -5.96
N THR A 166 -22.32 -16.66 -5.12
CA THR A 166 -23.77 -16.89 -5.20
C THR A 166 -24.43 -15.66 -5.80
#